data_AF-A0A0R3R9J3-F1
#
_entry.id   AF-A0A0R3R9J3-F1
#
_cell.length_a   1.000
_cell.length_b   1.000
_cell.length_c   1.000
_cell.angle_alpha   90.00
_cell.angle_beta   90.00
_cell.angle_gamma   90.00
#
_symmetry.space_group_name_H-M   'P 1'
#
loop_
_entity.id
_entity.type
_entity.pdbx_description
1 polymer ?
#
loop_
_entity_poly.entity_id
_entity_poly.type
_entity_poly.pdbx_seq_one_letter_code
_entity_poly.pdbx_strand_id
1 'polypeptide(L)'
;MIFSEIILSKLLSRGMREGFSPSFFHFIGAKIDAPLNVMVDTLSATFRRDPFYHKNNTANRYLMRSALHVITEFVENPSCIYRQNRTALASKCLDLIAAFLINLSQAEFIVSDQKKLAETLKSLQNVLENM
;
A
#
# COMPACT_ATOMS: atom_id res chain seq x y z
N MET A 1 3.81 -7.68 -18.12
CA MET A 1 3.91 -7.57 -16.65
C MET A 1 4.92 -6.51 -16.20
N ILE A 2 6.16 -6.50 -16.71
CA ILE A 2 7.23 -5.55 -16.30
C ILE A 2 6.88 -4.06 -16.54
N PHE A 3 6.15 -3.75 -17.62
CA PHE A 3 5.81 -2.37 -17.96
C PHE A 3 4.93 -1.68 -16.92
N SER A 4 3.96 -2.41 -16.36
CA SER A 4 3.03 -1.88 -15.36
C SER A 4 3.74 -1.55 -14.04
N GLU A 5 4.68 -2.38 -13.60
CA GLU A 5 5.47 -2.12 -12.38
C GLU A 5 6.32 -0.84 -12.49
N ILE A 6 6.97 -0.64 -13.64
CA ILE A 6 7.78 0.58 -13.89
C ILE A 6 6.89 1.82 -13.89
N ILE A 7 5.70 1.75 -14.51
CA ILE A 7 4.74 2.86 -14.51
C ILE A 7 4.24 3.16 -13.10
N LEU A 8 3.83 2.13 -12.36
CA LEU A 8 3.28 2.26 -11.01
C LEU A 8 4.33 2.82 -10.04
N SER A 9 5.58 2.38 -10.12
CA SER A 9 6.67 2.94 -9.30
C SER A 9 6.91 4.42 -9.63
N LYS A 10 7.00 4.79 -10.91
CA LYS A 10 7.12 6.20 -11.32
C LYS A 10 5.92 7.04 -10.91
N LEU A 11 4.72 6.46 -10.94
CA LEU A 11 3.49 7.11 -10.52
C LEU A 11 3.53 7.47 -9.03
N LEU A 12 4.04 6.59 -8.17
CA LEU A 12 4.20 6.88 -6.74
C LEU A 12 5.16 8.05 -6.51
N SER A 13 6.33 8.02 -7.17
CA SER A 13 7.33 9.09 -7.01
C SER A 13 6.83 10.44 -7.56
N ARG A 14 6.14 10.43 -8.70
CA ARG A 14 5.54 11.65 -9.28
C ARG A 14 4.35 12.13 -8.45
N GLY A 15 3.45 11.25 -8.06
CA GLY A 15 2.27 11.62 -7.27
C GLY A 15 2.64 12.29 -5.96
N MET A 16 3.66 11.78 -5.28
CA MET A 16 4.19 12.45 -4.09
C MET A 16 4.81 13.81 -4.41
N ARG A 17 5.64 13.91 -5.47
CA ARG A 17 6.34 15.15 -5.84
C ARG A 17 5.39 16.26 -6.26
N GLU A 18 4.36 15.92 -7.04
CA GLU A 18 3.36 16.84 -7.57
C GLU A 18 2.20 17.10 -6.57
N GLY A 19 2.22 16.46 -5.40
CA GLY A 19 1.21 16.68 -4.36
C GLY A 19 -0.15 16.04 -4.65
N PHE A 20 -0.22 15.02 -5.50
CA PHE A 20 -1.47 14.27 -5.73
C PHE A 20 -1.90 13.51 -4.48
N SER A 21 -3.20 13.25 -4.35
CA SER A 21 -3.74 12.42 -3.26
C SER A 21 -3.13 11.01 -3.28
N PRO A 22 -2.90 10.35 -2.12
CA PRO A 22 -2.50 8.93 -2.08
C PRO A 22 -3.46 7.99 -2.82
N SER A 23 -4.76 8.32 -2.86
CA SER A 23 -5.76 7.56 -3.62
C SER A 23 -5.53 7.60 -5.14
N PHE A 24 -4.75 8.55 -5.64
CA PHE A 24 -4.42 8.69 -7.06
C PHE A 24 -3.69 7.46 -7.61
N PHE A 25 -2.83 6.83 -6.80
CA PHE A 25 -2.15 5.60 -7.17
C PHE A 25 -3.14 4.48 -7.50
N HIS A 26 -4.11 4.27 -6.61
CA HIS A 26 -5.18 3.29 -6.82
C HIS A 26 -6.00 3.63 -8.06
N PHE A 27 -6.44 4.89 -8.17
CA PHE A 27 -7.26 5.37 -9.28
C PHE A 27 -6.62 5.12 -10.65
N ILE A 28 -5.36 5.52 -10.84
CA ILE A 28 -4.67 5.31 -12.11
C ILE A 28 -4.42 3.83 -12.35
N GLY A 29 -4.03 3.07 -11.33
CA GLY A 29 -3.87 1.62 -11.43
C GLY A 29 -5.14 0.94 -11.96
N ALA A 30 -6.30 1.28 -11.39
CA ALA A 30 -7.59 0.80 -11.89
C ALA A 30 -7.89 1.27 -13.32
N LYS A 31 -7.56 2.51 -13.67
CA LYS A 31 -7.79 3.04 -15.03
C LYS A 31 -6.94 2.39 -16.13
N ILE A 32 -5.79 1.82 -15.78
CA ILE A 32 -4.93 1.08 -16.72
C ILE A 32 -5.12 -0.44 -16.62
N ASP A 33 -6.18 -0.89 -15.93
CA ASP A 33 -6.47 -2.29 -15.65
C ASP A 33 -5.28 -3.02 -14.99
N ALA A 34 -4.54 -2.33 -14.12
CA ALA A 34 -3.45 -2.95 -13.37
C ALA A 34 -4.01 -3.96 -12.37
N PRO A 35 -3.53 -5.21 -12.38
CA PRO A 35 -3.93 -6.19 -11.38
C PRO A 35 -3.57 -5.74 -9.96
N LEU A 36 -4.48 -5.92 -9.00
CA LEU A 36 -4.26 -5.56 -7.59
C LEU A 36 -3.00 -6.21 -7.00
N ASN A 37 -2.67 -7.45 -7.41
CA ASN A 37 -1.44 -8.10 -6.98
C ASN A 37 -0.18 -7.34 -7.43
N VAL A 38 -0.14 -6.85 -8.68
CA VAL A 38 0.96 -6.05 -9.22
C VAL A 38 1.07 -4.71 -8.49
N MET A 39 -0.07 -4.11 -8.12
CA MET A 39 -0.09 -2.87 -7.35
C MET A 39 0.49 -3.07 -5.94
N VAL A 40 0.07 -4.13 -5.23
CA VAL A 40 0.60 -4.49 -3.90
C VAL A 40 2.08 -4.88 -3.99
N ASP A 41 2.49 -5.65 -5.00
CA ASP A 41 3.89 -6.00 -5.23
C ASP A 41 4.74 -4.74 -5.49
N THR A 42 4.23 -3.77 -6.25
CA THR A 42 4.91 -2.50 -6.51
C THR A 42 5.06 -1.69 -5.23
N LEU A 43 4.03 -1.59 -4.40
CA LEU A 43 4.07 -0.90 -3.11
C LEU A 43 5.08 -1.55 -2.16
N SER A 44 5.06 -2.88 -2.06
CA SER A 44 5.98 -3.66 -1.24
C SER A 44 7.43 -3.54 -1.70
N ALA A 45 7.66 -3.63 -3.01
CA ALA A 45 8.99 -3.44 -3.59
C ALA A 45 9.50 -2.02 -3.37
N THR A 46 8.65 -1.00 -3.55
CA THR A 46 9.00 0.41 -3.33
C THR A 46 9.37 0.65 -1.87
N PHE A 47 8.58 0.13 -0.93
CA PHE A 47 8.87 0.24 0.50
C PHE A 47 10.19 -0.44 0.86
N ARG A 48 10.39 -1.70 0.46
CA ARG A 48 11.55 -2.50 0.89
C ARG A 48 12.86 -2.11 0.21
N ARG A 49 12.82 -1.70 -1.07
CA ARG A 49 14.03 -1.51 -1.89
C ARG A 49 14.51 -0.08 -1.95
N ASP A 50 13.65 0.92 -1.72
CA ASP A 50 14.03 2.33 -1.85
C ASP A 50 14.23 2.99 -0.47
N PRO A 51 15.48 3.23 -0.04
CA PRO A 51 15.79 3.85 1.25
C PRO A 51 15.20 5.26 1.41
N PHE A 52 14.84 5.93 0.31
CA PHE A 52 14.19 7.24 0.35
C PHE A 52 12.92 7.21 1.21
N TYR A 53 12.11 6.17 1.07
CA TYR A 53 10.85 6.03 1.81
C TYR A 53 11.07 5.70 3.29
N HIS A 54 12.22 5.19 3.70
CA HIS A 54 12.53 4.99 5.12
C HIS A 54 13.09 6.26 5.78
N LYS A 55 13.81 7.10 5.03
CA LYS A 55 14.43 8.32 5.55
C LYS A 55 13.52 9.54 5.50
N ASN A 56 12.45 9.51 4.70
CA ASN A 56 11.52 10.61 4.54
C ASN A 56 10.12 10.23 5.06
N ASN A 57 9.77 10.73 6.24
CA ASN A 57 8.48 10.44 6.90
C ASN A 57 7.26 10.89 6.05
N THR A 58 7.38 11.94 5.24
CA THR A 58 6.29 12.37 4.36
C THR A 58 6.11 11.39 3.20
N ALA A 59 7.21 10.97 2.55
CA ALA A 59 7.18 9.97 1.50
C ALA A 59 6.67 8.61 2.02
N ASN A 60 7.14 8.22 3.20
CA ASN A 60 6.72 7.01 3.89
C ASN A 60 5.21 6.97 4.11
N ARG A 61 4.66 8.03 4.73
CA ARG A 61 3.21 8.14 4.97
C ARG A 61 2.41 8.19 3.67
N TYR A 62 2.94 8.85 2.64
CA TYR A 62 2.32 8.86 1.32
C TYR A 62 2.20 7.43 0.75
N LEU A 63 3.27 6.64 0.84
CA LEU A 63 3.30 5.26 0.38
C LEU A 63 2.34 4.37 1.19
N MET A 64 2.37 4.47 2.53
CA MET A 64 1.46 3.72 3.41
C MET A 64 0.00 4.05 3.13
N ARG A 65 -0.35 5.33 2.97
CA ARG A 65 -1.71 5.75 2.62
C ARG A 65 -2.12 5.29 1.21
N SER A 66 -1.20 5.27 0.26
CA SER A 66 -1.47 4.74 -1.08
C SER A 66 -1.78 3.25 -1.01
N ALA A 67 -1.03 2.51 -0.20
CA ALA A 67 -1.28 1.09 0.05
C ALA A 67 -2.61 0.84 0.76
N LEU A 68 -2.98 1.67 1.74
CA LEU A 68 -4.30 1.58 2.38
C LEU A 68 -5.43 1.60 1.36
N HIS A 69 -5.42 2.55 0.42
CA HIS A 69 -6.47 2.63 -0.60
C HIS A 69 -6.57 1.37 -1.47
N VAL A 70 -5.43 0.77 -1.84
CA VAL A 70 -5.40 -0.48 -2.63
C VAL A 70 -5.90 -1.68 -1.82
N ILE A 71 -5.52 -1.77 -0.55
CA ILE A 71 -5.91 -2.88 0.33
C ILE A 71 -7.38 -2.77 0.72
N THR A 72 -7.87 -1.56 1.00
CA THR A 72 -9.29 -1.31 1.28
C THR A 72 -10.16 -1.75 0.09
N GLU A 73 -9.78 -1.38 -1.14
CA GLU A 73 -10.48 -1.83 -2.34
C GLU A 73 -10.55 -3.37 -2.42
N PHE A 74 -9.43 -4.04 -2.16
CA PHE A 74 -9.35 -5.50 -2.15
C PHE A 74 -10.30 -6.15 -1.12
N VAL A 75 -10.39 -5.55 0.07
CA VAL A 75 -11.26 -6.04 1.16
C VAL A 75 -12.73 -5.78 0.86
N GLU A 76 -13.06 -4.59 0.33
CA GLU A 76 -14.44 -4.15 0.09
C GLU A 76 -15.05 -4.75 -1.18
N ASN A 77 -14.25 -5.08 -2.20
CA ASN A 77 -14.71 -5.61 -3.49
C ASN A 77 -14.24 -7.06 -3.78
N PRO A 78 -14.69 -8.05 -2.97
CA PRO A 78 -14.23 -9.44 -3.08
C PRO A 78 -14.70 -10.19 -4.34
N SER A 79 -15.69 -9.66 -5.06
CA SER A 79 -16.33 -10.32 -6.21
C SER A 79 -15.46 -10.33 -7.47
N CYS A 80 -14.45 -9.48 -7.55
CA CYS A 80 -13.62 -9.30 -8.75
C CYS A 80 -12.42 -10.27 -8.83
N ILE A 81 -12.22 -11.13 -7.82
CA ILE A 81 -11.00 -11.92 -7.67
C ILE A 81 -11.30 -13.41 -7.43
N TYR A 82 -10.70 -14.29 -8.23
CA TYR A 82 -10.76 -15.75 -8.04
C TYR A 82 -10.27 -16.17 -6.64
N ARG A 83 -11.00 -17.08 -5.97
CA ARG A 83 -10.73 -17.50 -4.57
C ARG A 83 -9.27 -17.86 -4.26
N GLN A 84 -8.56 -18.56 -5.16
CA GLN A 84 -7.16 -18.95 -4.92
C GLN A 84 -6.19 -17.76 -4.97
N ASN A 85 -6.44 -16.78 -5.84
CA ASN A 85 -5.66 -15.55 -5.90
C ASN A 85 -5.94 -14.64 -4.69
N ARG A 86 -7.12 -14.78 -4.07
CA ARG A 86 -7.53 -13.99 -2.92
C ARG A 86 -6.70 -14.29 -1.68
N THR A 87 -6.46 -15.55 -1.34
CA THR A 87 -5.66 -15.91 -0.14
C THR A 87 -4.20 -15.49 -0.31
N ALA A 88 -3.63 -15.71 -1.51
CA ALA A 88 -2.26 -15.29 -1.81
C ALA A 88 -2.09 -13.77 -1.77
N LEU A 89 -3.06 -13.02 -2.30
CA LEU A 89 -3.07 -11.56 -2.23
C LEU A 89 -3.25 -11.07 -0.80
N ALA A 90 -4.14 -11.68 -0.02
CA ALA A 90 -4.32 -11.35 1.40
C ALA A 90 -3.03 -11.53 2.20
N SER A 91 -2.30 -12.63 1.98
CA SER A 91 -0.98 -12.86 2.60
C SER A 91 0.03 -11.77 2.23
N LYS A 92 0.08 -11.33 0.96
CA LYS A 92 0.94 -10.20 0.55
C LYS A 92 0.55 -8.88 1.22
N CYS A 93 -0.75 -8.62 1.35
CA CYS A 93 -1.26 -7.44 2.07
C CYS A 93 -0.85 -7.49 3.55
N LEU A 94 -0.98 -8.64 4.21
CA LEU A 94 -0.57 -8.84 5.60
C LEU A 94 0.93 -8.59 5.79
N ASP A 95 1.77 -9.15 4.91
CA ASP A 95 3.23 -8.94 4.95
C ASP A 95 3.59 -7.45 4.80
N LEU A 96 2.88 -6.73 3.93
CA LEU A 96 3.10 -5.30 3.71
C LEU A 96 2.64 -4.48 4.92
N ILE A 97 1.46 -4.77 5.47
CA ILE A 97 0.92 -4.11 6.67
C ILE A 97 1.86 -4.34 7.86
N ALA A 98 2.31 -5.58 8.08
CA ALA A 98 3.24 -5.90 9.16
C ALA A 98 4.53 -5.07 9.04
N ALA A 99 5.09 -4.98 7.83
CA ALA A 99 6.29 -4.19 7.57
C ALA A 99 6.06 -2.69 7.87
N PHE A 100 4.90 -2.15 7.52
CA PHE A 100 4.52 -0.77 7.86
C PHE A 100 4.36 -0.55 9.36
N LEU A 101 3.68 -1.46 10.07
CA LEU A 101 3.47 -1.35 11.51
C LEU A 101 4.79 -1.40 12.28
N ILE A 102 5.72 -2.26 11.87
CA ILE A 102 7.08 -2.29 12.43
C ILE A 102 7.76 -0.94 12.22
N ASN A 103 7.72 -0.39 11.00
CA ASN A 103 8.34 0.90 10.71
C ASN A 103 7.72 2.06 11.51
N LEU A 104 6.39 2.08 11.67
CA LEU A 104 5.69 3.06 12.50
C LEU A 104 6.06 2.93 13.99
N SER A 105 6.28 1.71 14.48
CA SER A 105 6.67 1.47 15.88
C SER A 105 8.08 1.96 16.21
N GLN A 106 8.95 2.06 15.20
CA GLN A 106 10.33 2.54 15.33
C GLN A 106 10.47 4.06 15.20
N ALA A 107 9.38 4.78 14.88
CA ALA A 107 9.41 6.23 14.74
C ALA A 107 9.58 6.90 16.12
N GLU A 108 10.63 7.72 16.27
CA GLU A 108 10.98 8.41 17.53
C GLU A 108 9.90 9.40 18.01
N PHE A 109 9.11 9.94 17.08
CA PHE A 109 8.03 10.88 17.38
C PHE A 109 6.71 10.37 16.79
N ILE A 110 5.79 9.94 17.65
CA ILE A 110 4.44 9.53 17.23
C ILE A 110 3.57 10.78 17.11
N VAL A 111 3.34 11.22 15.89
CA VAL A 111 2.37 12.29 15.60
C VAL A 111 0.96 11.68 15.59
N SER A 112 -0.07 12.43 16.01
CA SER A 112 -1.48 12.00 16.02
C SER A 112 -1.93 11.32 14.71
N ASP A 113 -1.42 11.81 13.58
CA ASP A 113 -1.66 11.26 12.24
C ASP A 113 -1.08 9.83 12.05
N GLN A 114 0.11 9.55 12.58
CA GLN A 114 0.72 8.22 12.51
C GLN A 114 -0.02 7.21 13.40
N LYS A 115 -0.52 7.67 14.56
CA LYS A 115 -1.35 6.82 15.43
C LYS A 115 -2.62 6.37 14.70
N LYS A 116 -3.33 7.30 14.07
CA LYS A 116 -4.52 6.98 13.24
C LYS A 116 -4.17 6.01 12.12
N LEU A 117 -3.06 6.26 11.43
CA LEU A 117 -2.57 5.38 10.35
C LEU A 117 -2.31 3.95 10.85
N ALA A 118 -1.64 3.81 12.00
CA ALA A 118 -1.39 2.51 12.61
C ALA A 118 -2.68 1.79 13.03
N GLU A 119 -3.66 2.51 13.58
CA GLU A 119 -4.97 1.97 13.94
C GLU A 119 -5.73 1.47 12.71
N THR A 120 -5.74 2.23 11.62
CA THR A 120 -6.36 1.80 10.35
C THR A 120 -5.69 0.56 9.78
N LEU A 121 -4.35 0.52 9.78
CA LEU A 121 -3.57 -0.64 9.32
C LEU A 121 -3.89 -1.90 10.15
N LYS A 122 -3.97 -1.77 11.49
CA LYS A 122 -4.38 -2.87 12.37
C LYS A 122 -5.81 -3.34 12.11
N SER A 123 -6.74 -2.41 11.86
CA SER A 123 -8.12 -2.77 11.51
C SER A 123 -8.17 -3.59 10.22
N LEU A 124 -7.41 -3.19 9.19
CA LEU A 124 -7.35 -3.95 7.94
C LEU A 124 -6.65 -5.31 8.12
N GLN A 125 -5.59 -5.36 8.92
CA GLN A 125 -4.92 -6.62 9.28
C GLN A 125 -5.92 -7.61 9.87
N ASN A 126 -6.72 -7.18 10.86
CA ASN A 126 -7.73 -8.04 11.47
C ASN A 126 -8.76 -8.55 10.44
N VAL A 127 -9.18 -7.72 9.50
CA VAL A 127 -10.12 -8.17 8.46
C VAL A 127 -9.47 -9.21 7.56
N LEU A 128 -8.22 -8.99 7.13
CA LEU A 128 -7.46 -9.89 6.27
C LEU A 128 -7.14 -11.23 6.94
N GLU A 129 -6.89 -11.25 8.26
CA GLU A 129 -6.67 -12.47 9.04
C GLU A 129 -7.93 -13.33 9.18
N ASN A 130 -9.12 -12.74 9.00
CA ASN A 130 -10.41 -13.42 9.09
C ASN A 130 -11.02 -13.77 7.71
N MET A 131 -10.28 -13.59 6.60
CA MET A 131 -10.71 -13.90 5.23
C MET A 131 -10.41 -15.35 4.82
#